data_AF-A0A1I0QSA8-F1
#
_entry.id   AF-A0A1I0QSA8-F1
#
_cell.length_a   1.000
_cell.length_b   1.000
_cell.length_c   1.000
_cell.angle_alpha   90.00
_cell.angle_beta   90.00
_cell.angle_gamma   90.00
#
_symmetry.space_group_name_H-M   'P 1'
#
loop_
_entity.id
_entity.type
_entity.pdbx_description
1 polymer ?
#
loop_
_entity_poly.entity_id
_entity_poly.type
_entity_poly.pdbx_seq_one_letter_code
_entity_poly.pdbx_strand_id
1 'polypeptide(L)' 'MDRTDESEDAPESDAEAGTMLARTWTIAANFRTPADYDIPTVPIVPAERSADGTLIVRSPDDSTPVMTVENPVLVRR' A
#
# COMPACT_ATOMS: atom_id res chain seq x y z
N MET A 1 67.76 23.23 6.60
CA MET A 1 67.77 21.78 6.89
C MET A 1 67.83 21.73 8.40
N ASP A 2 66.69 21.65 9.07
CA ASP A 2 65.99 20.38 9.26
C ASP A 2 64.47 20.57 9.24
N ARG A 3 63.76 19.76 8.45
CA ARG A 3 62.29 19.69 8.42
C ARG A 3 61.90 18.78 9.58
N THR A 4 61.27 19.32 10.61
CA THR A 4 60.50 18.46 11.52
C THR A 4 59.18 18.15 10.83
N ASP A 5 59.12 16.91 10.40
CA ASP A 5 57.94 16.15 10.02
C ASP A 5 56.98 16.11 11.23
N GLU A 6 55.97 16.97 11.24
CA GLU A 6 54.75 16.72 12.00
C GLU A 6 53.70 16.32 10.97
N SER A 7 53.76 15.05 10.59
CA SER A 7 52.60 14.34 10.05
C SER A 7 51.51 14.40 11.12
N GLU A 8 50.55 15.33 10.97
CA GLU A 8 49.30 15.29 11.73
C GLU A 8 48.54 14.02 11.32
N ASP A 9 48.86 12.97 12.05
CA ASP A 9 48.12 11.74 12.20
C ASP A 9 46.65 12.11 12.42
N ALA A 10 45.80 11.82 11.44
CA ALA A 10 44.36 11.97 11.56
C ALA A 10 43.79 10.63 12.03
N PRO A 11 43.50 10.45 13.34
CA PRO A 11 42.62 9.37 13.75
C PRO A 11 41.18 9.80 13.51
N GLU A 12 40.65 9.17 12.46
CA GLU A 12 39.29 8.68 12.27
C GLU A 12 38.21 9.02 13.33
N SER A 13 37.01 9.19 12.76
CA SER A 13 35.71 8.92 13.37
C SER A 13 35.07 10.10 14.11
N ASP A 14 34.26 10.83 13.35
CA ASP A 14 32.82 10.63 13.54
C ASP A 14 32.15 10.61 12.18
N ALA A 15 32.27 9.45 11.52
CA ALA A 15 31.14 8.96 10.74
C ALA A 15 30.02 8.74 11.75
N GLU A 16 29.33 9.83 12.09
CA GLU A 16 28.04 9.80 12.77
C GLU A 16 27.07 9.17 11.76
N ALA A 17 27.23 7.85 11.58
CA ALA A 17 26.34 7.00 10.83
C ALA A 17 25.04 7.04 11.61
N GLY A 18 24.19 8.02 11.26
CA GLY A 18 22.96 8.33 11.94
C GLY A 18 22.22 7.03 12.25
N THR A 19 22.19 6.66 13.52
CA THR A 19 21.63 5.39 13.91
C THR A 19 20.13 5.49 13.69
N MET A 20 19.57 4.62 12.84
CA MET A 20 18.15 4.65 12.53
C MET A 20 17.38 4.36 13.82
N LEU A 21 16.79 5.40 14.41
CA LEU A 21 15.97 5.25 15.61
C LEU A 21 14.78 4.35 15.25
N ALA A 22 14.73 3.17 15.88
CA ALA A 22 13.60 2.27 15.75
C ALA A 22 12.35 2.98 16.28
N ARG A 23 11.51 3.51 15.38
CA ARG A 23 10.22 4.06 15.75
C ARG A 23 9.29 2.90 16.08
N THR A 24 8.97 2.76 17.37
CA THR A 24 7.97 1.81 17.82
C THR A 24 6.59 2.40 17.52
N TRP A 25 5.93 1.88 16.49
CA TRP A 25 4.55 2.21 16.18
C TRP A 25 3.63 1.30 17.01
N THR A 26 2.91 1.88 17.98
CA THR A 26 1.84 1.16 18.65
C THR A 26 0.58 1.31 17.80
N ILE A 27 0.14 0.22 17.16
CA ILE A 27 -1.18 0.20 16.51
C ILE A 27 -2.20 0.07 17.63
N ALA A 28 -2.84 1.18 18.00
CA ALA A 28 -4.04 1.18 18.83
C ALA A 28 -5.21 0.65 17.98
N ALA A 29 -5.21 -0.66 17.72
CA ALA A 29 -6.26 -1.31 16.95
C ALA A 29 -7.49 -1.52 17.84
N ASN A 30 -8.30 -0.47 18.00
CA ASN A 30 -9.71 -0.67 18.27
C ASN A 30 -10.39 -0.93 16.93
N PHE A 31 -10.46 -2.20 16.53
CA PHE A 31 -11.25 -2.58 15.37
C PHE A 31 -12.73 -2.36 15.69
N ARG A 32 -13.27 -1.26 15.18
CA ARG A 32 -14.70 -0.96 15.20
C ARG A 32 -15.33 -1.45 13.91
N THR A 33 -16.64 -1.58 13.91
CA THR A 33 -17.39 -1.90 12.70
C THR A 33 -17.41 -0.68 11.78
N PRO A 34 -17.51 -0.83 10.45
CA PRO A 34 -17.60 0.31 9.54
C PRO A 34 -18.74 1.28 9.88
N ALA A 35 -19.84 0.77 10.45
CA ALA A 35 -20.97 1.56 10.92
C ALA A 35 -20.61 2.57 12.02
N ASP A 36 -19.61 2.28 12.85
CA ASP A 36 -19.12 3.20 13.90
C ASP A 36 -18.45 4.45 13.31
N TYR A 37 -18.18 4.46 12.01
CA TYR A 37 -17.57 5.56 11.26
C TYR A 37 -18.51 6.15 10.19
N ASP A 38 -19.81 5.86 10.27
CA ASP A 38 -20.80 6.22 9.24
C ASP A 38 -20.43 5.74 7.82
N ILE A 39 -19.60 4.69 7.71
CA ILE A 39 -19.23 4.12 6.42
C ILE A 39 -20.45 3.34 5.92
N PRO A 40 -20.98 3.68 4.72
CA PRO A 40 -22.13 2.99 4.18
C PRO A 40 -21.81 1.53 3.90
N THR A 41 -22.84 0.69 3.97
CA THR A 41 -22.71 -0.70 3.51
C THR A 41 -22.38 -0.69 2.02
N VAL A 42 -21.31 -1.40 1.65
CA VAL A 42 -20.88 -1.47 0.25
C VAL A 42 -21.95 -2.21 -0.56
N PRO A 43 -22.40 -1.65 -1.70
CA PRO A 43 -23.38 -2.33 -2.54
C PRO A 43 -22.78 -3.62 -3.12
N ILE A 44 -23.59 -4.67 -3.18
CA ILE A 44 -23.26 -5.86 -3.94
C ILE A 44 -23.52 -5.55 -5.41
N VAL A 45 -22.47 -5.55 -6.22
CA VAL A 45 -22.58 -5.28 -7.65
C VAL A 45 -22.65 -6.60 -8.41
N PRO A 46 -23.77 -6.92 -9.09
CA PRO A 46 -23.86 -8.12 -9.90
C PRO A 46 -22.83 -8.08 -11.03
N ALA A 47 -22.14 -9.18 -11.22
CA ALA A 47 -21.22 -9.36 -12.33
C ALA A 47 -21.38 -10.75 -12.93
N GLU A 48 -21.38 -10.83 -14.25
CA GLU A 48 -21.49 -12.08 -14.99
C GLU A 48 -20.40 -12.15 -16.06
N ARG A 49 -20.01 -13.39 -16.39
CA ARG A 49 -19.15 -13.63 -17.55
C ARG A 49 -19.99 -14.03 -18.74
N SER A 50 -19.76 -13.34 -19.84
CA SER A 50 -20.25 -13.73 -21.16
C SER A 50 -19.49 -14.97 -21.67
N ALA A 51 -20.06 -15.60 -22.70
CA ALA A 51 -19.49 -16.81 -23.31
C ALA A 51 -18.10 -16.59 -23.95
N ASP A 52 -17.80 -15.36 -24.34
CA ASP A 52 -16.50 -14.91 -24.88
C ASP A 52 -15.45 -14.60 -23.79
N GLY A 53 -15.82 -14.71 -22.51
CA GLY A 53 -14.94 -14.42 -21.38
C GLY A 53 -15.01 -12.97 -20.88
N THR A 54 -15.76 -12.10 -21.57
CA THR A 54 -15.99 -10.70 -21.16
C THR A 54 -16.72 -10.65 -19.82
N LEU A 55 -16.23 -9.84 -18.88
CA LEU A 55 -16.90 -9.56 -17.62
C LEU A 55 -17.83 -8.35 -17.79
N ILE A 56 -19.12 -8.55 -17.51
CA ILE A 56 -20.13 -7.49 -17.50
C ILE A 56 -20.52 -7.22 -16.06
N VAL A 57 -20.30 -5.99 -15.61
CA VAL A 57 -20.75 -5.49 -14.32
C VAL A 57 -22.05 -4.72 -14.54
N ARG A 58 -23.07 -5.03 -13.74
CA ARG A 58 -24.41 -4.47 -13.88
C ARG A 58 -24.76 -3.57 -12.70
N SER A 59 -25.57 -2.57 -12.97
CA SER A 59 -26.23 -1.78 -11.93
C SER A 59 -27.07 -2.71 -11.04
N PRO A 60 -26.97 -2.59 -9.70
CA PRO A 60 -27.80 -3.38 -8.79
C PRO A 60 -29.28 -3.00 -8.87
N ASP A 61 -29.60 -1.78 -9.34
CA ASP A 61 -30.97 -1.24 -9.31
C ASP A 61 -31.83 -1.70 -10.50
N ASP A 62 -31.23 -1.75 -11.69
CA ASP A 62 -31.96 -1.99 -12.95
C ASP A 62 -31.28 -3.02 -13.87
N SER A 63 -30.20 -3.65 -13.40
CA SER A 63 -29.39 -4.63 -14.17
C SER A 63 -28.79 -4.10 -15.47
N THR A 64 -28.78 -2.78 -15.69
CA THR A 64 -28.13 -2.17 -16.85
C THR A 64 -26.62 -2.39 -16.79
N PRO A 65 -25.94 -2.71 -17.91
CA PRO A 65 -24.49 -2.78 -17.94
C PRO A 65 -23.88 -1.42 -17.60
N VAL A 66 -23.06 -1.36 -16.55
CA VAL A 66 -22.34 -0.14 -16.14
C VAL A 66 -20.86 -0.20 -16.49
N MET A 67 -20.31 -1.41 -16.64
CA MET A 67 -18.93 -1.63 -17.06
C MET A 67 -18.81 -2.96 -17.79
N THR A 68 -18.03 -2.96 -18.86
CA THR A 68 -17.69 -4.16 -19.64
C THR A 68 -16.18 -4.28 -19.71
N VAL A 69 -15.64 -5.45 -19.40
CA VAL A 69 -14.19 -5.70 -19.34
C VAL A 69 -13.87 -6.93 -20.17
N GLU A 70 -13.17 -6.74 -21.28
CA GLU A 70 -12.85 -7.81 -22.23
C GLU A 70 -11.76 -8.76 -21.70
N ASN A 71 -10.81 -8.24 -20.91
CA ASN A 71 -9.65 -9.00 -20.42
C ASN A 71 -9.55 -8.97 -18.88
N PRO A 72 -10.51 -9.58 -18.14
CA PRO A 72 -10.50 -9.57 -16.68
C PRO A 72 -9.44 -10.53 -16.11
N VAL A 73 -8.65 -10.05 -15.15
CA VAL A 73 -7.69 -10.90 -14.43
C VAL A 73 -8.40 -11.69 -13.32
N LEU A 74 -8.24 -13.01 -13.34
CA LEU A 74 -8.73 -13.90 -12.30
C LEU A 74 -7.83 -13.85 -11.06
N VAL A 75 -8.40 -13.42 -9.93
CA VAL A 75 -7.72 -13.47 -8.63
C VAL A 75 -8.36 -14.57 -7.79
N ARG A 76 -7.55 -15.49 -7.28
CA ARG A 76 -7.99 -16.52 -6.33
C ARG A 76 -8.08 -15.90 -4.93
N ARG A 77 -9.22 -16.07 -4.26
CA ARG A 77 -9.40 -15.79 -2.83
C ARG A 77 -8.89 -16.94 -1.98
#